data_AF-A0A1W0WHA7-F1
#
_entry.id   AF-A0A1W0WHA7-F1
#
_cell.length_a   1.000
_cell.length_b   1.000
_cell.length_c   1.000
_cell.angle_alpha   90.00
_cell.angle_beta   90.00
_cell.angle_gamma   90.00
#
_symmetry.space_group_name_H-M   'P 1'
#
loop_
_entity.id
_entity.type
_entity.pdbx_description
1 polymer ?
#
loop_
_entity_poly.entity_id
_entity_poly.type
_entity_poly.pdbx_seq_one_letter_code
_entity_poly.pdbx_strand_id
1 'polypeptide(L)'
;MDNSDKWSPLHRVRKAVIDSRPSTRLIKSHVPRDLLPVSILETNCKIIYVYRNVKDVMVSLFYMSKGLWEYQHTSPHDNFEHFVEKFVTGQIVFGPYFQHLASFWPHRHDANILLISYESILKDPQAMIKKLAAFMGNRSARRESRRSFRLAALKK
;
A
#
# COMPACT_ATOMS: atom_id res chain seq x y z
N MET A 1 4.64 22.72 16.95
CA MET A 1 3.65 22.59 18.03
C MET A 1 2.97 21.23 17.86
N ASP A 2 3.09 20.35 18.85
CA ASP A 2 2.43 19.04 18.81
C ASP A 2 0.92 19.24 19.05
N ASN A 3 0.12 18.82 18.08
CA ASN A 3 -1.34 19.01 18.08
C ASN A 3 -2.04 17.67 18.41
N SER A 4 -1.33 16.78 19.12
CA SER A 4 -1.71 15.41 19.45
C SER A 4 -3.05 15.30 20.19
N ASP A 5 -3.46 16.36 20.89
CA ASP A 5 -4.75 16.45 21.61
C ASP A 5 -5.96 16.45 20.67
N LYS A 6 -5.82 16.91 19.42
CA LYS A 6 -6.90 16.94 18.42
C LYS A 6 -7.17 15.60 17.73
N TRP A 7 -6.32 14.61 17.97
CA TRP A 7 -6.43 13.30 17.32
C TRP A 7 -7.40 12.39 18.07
N SER A 8 -8.16 11.58 17.33
CA SER A 8 -9.01 10.57 17.98
C SER A 8 -8.18 9.58 18.81
N PRO A 9 -8.76 8.94 19.84
CA PRO A 9 -8.03 7.98 20.68
C PRO A 9 -7.27 6.90 19.90
N LEU A 10 -7.85 6.41 18.80
CA LEU A 10 -7.23 5.42 17.92
C LEU A 10 -5.94 5.95 17.26
N HIS A 11 -5.92 7.22 16.85
CA HIS A 11 -4.75 7.83 16.24
C HIS A 11 -3.62 8.03 17.25
N ARG A 12 -3.95 8.40 18.49
CA ARG A 12 -2.95 8.51 19.57
C ARG A 12 -2.31 7.17 19.90
N VAL A 13 -3.11 6.10 20.00
CA VAL A 13 -2.59 4.73 20.19
C VAL A 13 -1.69 4.31 19.03
N ARG A 14 -2.11 4.54 17.79
CA ARG A 14 -1.30 4.23 16.60
C ARG A 14 0.03 4.98 16.59
N LYS A 15 0.03 6.28 16.93
CA LYS A 15 1.25 7.10 17.03
C LYS A 15 2.20 6.52 18.08
N ALA A 16 1.71 6.25 19.30
CA ALA A 16 2.53 5.68 20.36
C ALA A 16 3.17 4.33 19.95
N VAL A 17 2.41 3.46 19.28
CA VAL A 17 2.93 2.18 18.76
C VAL A 17 3.99 2.37 17.66
N ILE A 18 3.86 3.39 16.82
CA ILE A 18 4.84 3.71 15.77
C ILE A 18 6.11 4.31 16.39
N ASP A 19 5.97 5.13 17.44
CA ASP A 19 7.08 5.78 18.13
C ASP A 19 7.86 4.82 19.03
N SER A 20 7.22 3.77 19.57
CA SER A 20 7.88 2.76 20.38
C SER A 20 8.71 1.75 19.57
N ARG A 21 8.64 1.78 18.24
CA ARG A 21 9.38 0.86 17.36
C ARG A 21 10.80 1.36 17.08
N PRO A 22 11.80 0.46 16.98
CA PRO A 22 13.15 0.85 16.63
C PRO A 22 13.21 1.50 15.24
N SER A 23 14.30 2.25 15.00
CA SER A 23 14.55 2.89 13.72
C SER A 23 14.57 1.88 12.56
N THR A 24 14.16 2.33 11.36
CA THR A 24 13.76 1.49 10.21
C THR A 24 12.38 0.85 10.39
N ARG A 25 11.34 1.67 10.27
CA ARG A 25 9.94 1.26 10.46
C ARG A 25 9.30 0.91 9.12
N LEU A 26 8.64 -0.24 9.05
CA LEU A 26 7.76 -0.60 7.93
C LEU A 26 6.35 -0.09 8.22
N ILE A 27 5.86 0.80 7.37
CA ILE A 27 4.53 1.42 7.48
C ILE A 27 3.75 1.13 6.21
N LYS A 28 2.52 0.64 6.37
CA LYS A 28 1.56 0.45 5.27
C LYS A 28 0.61 1.65 5.23
N SER A 29 0.40 2.21 4.05
CA SER A 29 -0.65 3.20 3.82
C SER A 29 -1.36 2.93 2.49
N HIS A 30 -2.59 3.41 2.38
CA HIS A 30 -3.41 3.43 1.16
C HIS A 30 -3.74 4.86 0.72
N VAL A 31 -3.08 5.87 1.29
CA VAL A 31 -3.33 7.27 0.93
C VAL A 31 -2.54 7.66 -0.33
N PRO A 32 -3.09 8.53 -1.18
CA PRO A 32 -2.35 9.08 -2.31
C PRO A 32 -1.15 9.90 -1.84
N ARG A 33 -0.18 10.12 -2.73
CA ARG A 33 1.07 10.80 -2.40
C ARG A 33 0.84 12.16 -1.76
N ASP A 34 -0.13 12.91 -2.27
CA ASP A 34 -0.41 14.29 -1.87
C ASP A 34 -1.00 14.40 -0.45
N LEU A 35 -1.47 13.28 0.11
CA LEU A 35 -1.96 13.20 1.49
C LEU A 35 -0.96 12.54 2.44
N LEU A 36 0.24 12.18 1.96
CA LEU A 36 1.29 11.71 2.86
C LEU A 36 1.77 12.86 3.76
N PRO A 37 2.16 12.57 5.01
CA PRO A 37 2.82 13.54 5.86
C PRO A 37 4.02 14.16 5.15
N VAL A 38 4.14 15.49 5.22
CA VAL A 38 5.23 16.26 4.61
C VAL A 38 6.60 15.71 5.04
N SER A 39 6.73 15.29 6.30
CA SER A 39 7.96 14.66 6.81
C SER A 39 8.37 13.38 6.07
N ILE A 40 7.43 12.62 5.48
CA ILE A 40 7.75 11.46 4.64
C ILE A 40 8.24 11.89 3.26
N LEU A 41 7.68 12.97 2.72
CA LEU A 41 8.03 13.49 1.39
C LEU A 41 9.36 14.26 1.39
N GLU A 42 9.68 14.96 2.48
CA GLU A 42 10.91 15.74 2.64
C GLU A 42 12.09 14.91 3.16
N THR A 43 11.83 13.80 3.85
CA THR A 43 12.89 12.87 4.22
C THR A 43 13.22 11.93 3.07
N ASN A 44 14.44 11.38 3.05
CA ASN A 44 14.82 10.33 2.10
C ASN A 44 14.20 8.96 2.46
N CYS A 45 12.93 8.96 2.89
CA CYS A 45 12.16 7.76 3.19
C CYS A 45 11.95 6.96 1.90
N LYS A 46 12.17 5.65 1.97
CA LYS A 46 11.95 4.75 0.84
C LYS A 46 10.48 4.38 0.75
N ILE A 47 9.86 4.65 -0.39
CA ILE A 47 8.46 4.37 -0.66
C ILE A 47 8.37 3.25 -1.70
N ILE A 48 7.57 2.22 -1.41
CA ILE A 48 7.23 1.17 -2.37
C ILE A 48 5.77 1.32 -2.71
N TYR A 49 5.48 1.69 -3.95
CA TYR A 49 4.12 1.86 -4.45
C TYR A 49 3.73 0.64 -5.29
N VAL A 50 2.67 -0.07 -4.87
CA VAL A 50 2.17 -1.24 -5.59
C VAL A 50 0.91 -0.85 -6.36
N TYR A 51 0.93 -1.03 -7.67
CA TYR A 51 -0.24 -0.87 -8.53
C TYR A 51 -0.67 -2.22 -9.10
N ARG A 52 -1.89 -2.30 -9.63
CA ARG A 52 -2.49 -3.53 -10.15
C ARG A 52 -3.45 -3.17 -11.28
N ASN A 53 -3.69 -4.07 -12.22
CA ASN A 53 -4.73 -3.91 -13.24
C ASN A 53 -6.05 -3.46 -12.61
N VAL A 54 -6.61 -2.37 -13.13
CA VAL A 54 -7.82 -1.74 -12.59
C VAL A 54 -9.01 -2.69 -12.55
N LYS A 55 -9.14 -3.61 -13.52
CA LYS A 55 -10.23 -4.60 -13.55
C LYS A 55 -10.16 -5.53 -12.33
N ASP A 56 -8.96 -5.99 -12.00
CA ASP A 56 -8.75 -6.84 -10.83
C ASP A 56 -8.91 -6.07 -9.52
N VAL A 57 -8.53 -4.79 -9.50
CA VAL A 57 -8.75 -3.90 -8.35
C VAL A 57 -10.24 -3.73 -8.09
N MET A 58 -11.05 -3.47 -9.13
CA MET A 58 -12.50 -3.34 -9.00
C MET A 58 -13.12 -4.58 -8.36
N VAL A 59 -12.83 -5.77 -8.89
CA VAL A 59 -13.35 -7.04 -8.35
C VAL A 59 -12.90 -7.25 -6.90
N SER A 60 -11.62 -7.04 -6.61
CA SER A 60 -11.09 -7.20 -5.25
C SER A 60 -11.71 -6.22 -4.25
N LEU A 61 -11.93 -4.97 -4.66
CA LEU A 61 -12.50 -3.94 -3.81
C LEU A 61 -13.98 -4.19 -3.57
N PHE A 62 -14.73 -4.66 -4.57
CA PHE A 62 -16.13 -5.07 -4.44
C PHE A 62 -16.31 -6.14 -3.36
N TYR A 63 -15.54 -7.23 -3.41
CA TYR A 63 -15.64 -8.28 -2.40
C TYR A 63 -15.15 -7.80 -1.02
N MET A 64 -14.13 -6.95 -0.97
CA MET A 64 -13.69 -6.34 0.28
C MET A 64 -14.79 -5.44 0.90
N SER A 65 -15.50 -4.67 0.09
CA SER A 65 -16.53 -3.75 0.54
C SER A 65 -17.78 -4.46 1.08
N LYS A 66 -18.00 -5.72 0.69
CA LYS A 66 -19.03 -6.57 1.31
C LYS A 66 -18.72 -6.92 2.76
N GLY A 67 -17.44 -7.19 3.07
CA GLY A 67 -17.00 -7.53 4.42
C GLY A 67 -16.72 -6.32 5.31
N LEU A 68 -16.55 -5.14 4.72
CA LEU A 68 -16.19 -3.89 5.42
C LEU A 68 -17.23 -2.78 5.23
N TRP A 69 -18.48 -3.15 4.95
CA TRP A 69 -19.53 -2.21 4.52
C TRP A 69 -19.74 -1.04 5.51
N GLU A 70 -19.67 -1.30 6.81
CA GLU A 70 -19.75 -0.29 7.87
C GLU A 70 -18.62 0.76 7.81
N TYR A 71 -17.43 0.37 7.35
CA TYR A 71 -16.25 1.23 7.32
C TYR A 71 -16.06 1.95 5.99
N GLN A 72 -16.68 1.44 4.92
CA GLN A 72 -16.47 1.92 3.55
C GLN A 72 -17.64 2.75 3.03
N HIS A 73 -18.67 2.98 3.85
CA HIS A 73 -19.93 3.61 3.42
C HIS A 73 -20.53 2.93 2.18
N THR A 74 -20.29 1.62 2.04
CA THR A 74 -20.85 0.79 0.98
C THR A 74 -22.05 0.02 1.50
N SER A 75 -22.95 -0.39 0.62
CA SER A 75 -24.03 -1.28 1.03
C SER A 75 -23.59 -2.74 0.89
N PRO A 76 -23.84 -3.59 1.91
CA PRO A 76 -23.67 -5.04 1.74
C PRO A 76 -24.60 -5.60 0.65
N HIS A 77 -25.59 -4.82 0.19
CA HIS A 77 -26.53 -5.15 -0.87
C HIS A 77 -26.16 -4.57 -2.25
N ASP A 78 -25.10 -3.77 -2.38
CA ASP A 78 -24.70 -3.20 -3.69
C ASP A 78 -24.37 -4.32 -4.69
N ASN A 79 -24.98 -4.37 -5.87
CA ASN A 79 -24.55 -5.31 -6.91
C ASN A 79 -23.21 -4.84 -7.54
N PHE A 80 -22.62 -5.69 -8.38
CA PHE A 80 -21.30 -5.39 -8.96
C PHE A 80 -21.37 -4.21 -9.93
N GLU A 81 -22.45 -4.08 -10.68
CA GLU A 81 -22.70 -3.01 -11.65
C GLU A 81 -22.70 -1.64 -10.96
N HIS A 82 -23.48 -1.50 -9.89
CA HIS A 82 -23.54 -0.27 -9.11
C HIS A 82 -22.21 0.04 -8.41
N PHE A 83 -21.49 -1.00 -7.97
CA PHE A 83 -20.14 -0.82 -7.44
C PHE A 83 -19.17 -0.28 -8.52
N VAL A 84 -19.26 -0.78 -9.75
CA VAL A 84 -18.45 -0.28 -10.87
C VAL A 84 -18.76 1.18 -11.15
N GLU A 85 -20.03 1.60 -11.11
CA GLU A 85 -20.42 3.03 -11.23
C GLU A 85 -19.75 3.89 -10.15
N LYS A 86 -19.78 3.45 -8.89
CA LYS A 86 -19.08 4.13 -7.79
C LYS A 86 -17.58 4.19 -8.02
N PHE A 87 -16.98 3.10 -8.50
CA PHE A 87 -15.56 3.02 -8.79
C PHE A 87 -15.13 4.02 -9.87
N VAL A 88 -15.84 4.07 -11.00
CA VAL A 88 -15.50 4.96 -12.11
C VAL A 88 -15.78 6.43 -11.80
N THR A 89 -16.79 6.71 -10.97
CA THR A 89 -17.09 8.08 -10.48
C THR A 89 -16.21 8.49 -9.30
N GLY A 90 -15.32 7.61 -8.84
CA GLY A 90 -14.37 7.89 -7.76
C GLY A 90 -14.98 7.88 -6.35
N GLN A 91 -16.21 7.40 -6.20
CA GLN A 91 -16.92 7.23 -4.94
C GLN A 91 -16.48 5.95 -4.22
N ILE A 92 -15.18 5.79 -4.04
CA ILE A 92 -14.56 4.65 -3.37
C ILE A 92 -13.63 5.11 -2.25
N VAL A 93 -13.38 4.22 -1.30
CA VAL A 93 -12.39 4.48 -0.25
C VAL A 93 -11.03 4.83 -0.84
N PHE A 94 -10.36 5.81 -0.24
CA PHE A 94 -9.07 6.36 -0.67
C PHE A 94 -9.09 7.14 -2.00
N GLY A 95 -10.28 7.42 -2.54
CA GLY A 95 -10.50 8.34 -3.66
C GLY A 95 -10.34 7.70 -5.04
N PRO A 96 -10.41 8.51 -6.11
CA PRO A 96 -10.45 8.00 -7.48
C PRO A 96 -9.16 7.25 -7.84
N TYR A 97 -9.29 6.00 -8.29
CA TYR A 97 -8.17 5.10 -8.54
C TYR A 97 -7.09 5.71 -9.46
N PHE A 98 -7.50 6.32 -10.57
CA PHE A 98 -6.54 6.88 -11.53
C PHE A 98 -5.85 8.14 -11.01
N GLN A 99 -6.51 8.96 -10.19
CA GLN A 99 -5.87 10.08 -9.51
C GLN A 99 -4.85 9.58 -8.48
N HIS A 100 -5.20 8.51 -7.74
CA HIS A 100 -4.28 7.87 -6.82
C HIS A 100 -3.01 7.36 -7.53
N LEU A 101 -3.16 6.67 -8.66
CA LEU A 101 -2.03 6.23 -9.49
C LEU A 101 -1.23 7.42 -10.05
N ALA A 102 -1.92 8.45 -10.55
CA ALA A 102 -1.31 9.64 -11.10
C ALA A 102 -0.49 10.43 -10.05
N SER A 103 -0.84 10.35 -8.76
CA SER A 103 -0.06 11.00 -7.70
C SER A 103 1.35 10.40 -7.53
N PHE A 104 1.56 9.13 -7.90
CA PHE A 104 2.87 8.46 -7.80
C PHE A 104 3.59 8.30 -9.15
N TRP A 105 2.86 8.26 -10.27
CA TRP A 105 3.43 7.96 -11.58
C TRP A 105 4.53 8.93 -12.07
N PRO A 106 4.41 10.25 -11.87
CA PRO A 106 5.47 11.20 -12.21
C PRO A 106 6.79 10.92 -11.48
N HIS A 107 6.70 10.40 -10.26
CA HIS A 107 7.82 10.12 -9.36
C HIS A 107 8.44 8.73 -9.53
N ARG A 108 8.05 7.99 -10.57
CA ARG A 108 8.47 6.58 -10.75
C ARG A 108 9.97 6.37 -10.96
N HIS A 109 10.70 7.45 -11.21
CA HIS A 109 12.15 7.46 -11.41
C HIS A 109 12.91 8.10 -10.23
N ASP A 110 12.21 8.55 -9.20
CA ASP A 110 12.82 9.11 -8.00
C ASP A 110 13.58 8.01 -7.25
N ALA A 111 14.81 8.29 -6.79
CA ALA A 111 15.70 7.28 -6.23
C ALA A 111 15.15 6.59 -4.96
N ASN A 112 14.25 7.26 -4.24
CA ASN A 112 13.59 6.76 -3.03
C ASN A 112 12.18 6.22 -3.27
N ILE A 113 11.72 6.10 -4.53
CA ILE A 113 10.41 5.56 -4.86
C ILE A 113 10.55 4.36 -5.81
N LEU A 114 9.92 3.24 -5.44
CA LEU A 114 9.87 2.04 -6.26
C LEU A 114 8.43 1.69 -6.61
N LEU A 115 8.09 1.81 -7.90
CA LEU A 115 6.81 1.34 -8.44
C LEU A 115 6.89 -0.13 -8.84
N ILE A 116 5.90 -0.90 -8.42
CA ILE A 116 5.80 -2.34 -8.68
C ILE A 116 4.37 -2.67 -9.11
N SER A 117 4.21 -3.42 -10.20
CA SER A 117 2.92 -4.03 -10.53
C SER A 117 2.73 -5.34 -9.75
N TYR A 118 1.54 -5.54 -9.21
CA TYR A 118 1.12 -6.76 -8.53
C TYR A 118 1.33 -8.00 -9.42
N GLU A 119 1.08 -7.86 -10.71
CA GLU A 119 1.27 -8.89 -11.73
C GLU A 119 2.75 -9.31 -11.82
N SER A 120 3.69 -8.37 -11.71
CA SER A 120 5.12 -8.69 -11.69
C SER A 120 5.52 -9.42 -10.41
N ILE A 121 4.88 -9.10 -9.28
CA ILE A 121 5.10 -9.82 -8.00
C ILE A 121 4.69 -11.29 -8.18
N LEU A 122 3.53 -11.53 -8.80
CA LEU A 122 3.01 -12.88 -9.03
C LEU A 122 3.83 -13.67 -10.07
N LYS A 123 4.27 -13.00 -11.14
CA LYS A 123 5.00 -13.64 -12.24
C LYS A 123 6.36 -14.20 -11.79
N ASP A 124 7.13 -13.43 -11.03
CA ASP A 124 8.41 -13.87 -10.48
C ASP A 124 8.66 -13.26 -9.09
N PRO A 125 8.16 -13.93 -8.03
CA PRO A 125 8.35 -13.48 -6.67
C PRO A 125 9.83 -13.39 -6.25
N GLN A 126 10.70 -14.26 -6.81
CA GLN A 126 12.13 -14.26 -6.45
C GLN A 126 12.86 -13.06 -7.05
N ALA A 127 12.58 -12.73 -8.31
CA ALA A 127 13.09 -11.50 -8.92
C ALA A 127 12.60 -10.27 -8.16
N MET A 128 11.34 -10.27 -7.70
CA MET A 128 10.82 -9.14 -6.93
C MET A 128 11.51 -8.98 -5.57
N ILE A 129 11.76 -10.06 -4.85
CA ILE A 129 12.53 -10.02 -3.59
C ILE A 129 13.93 -9.44 -3.83
N LYS A 130 14.60 -9.86 -4.90
CA LYS A 130 15.93 -9.31 -5.27
C LYS A 130 15.85 -7.82 -5.62
N LYS A 131 14.80 -7.38 -6.32
CA LYS A 131 14.56 -5.98 -6.67
C LYS A 131 14.34 -5.14 -5.41
N LEU A 132 13.49 -5.60 -4.49
CA LEU A 132 13.23 -4.95 -3.20
C LEU A 132 14.50 -4.87 -2.35
N ALA A 133 15.27 -5.96 -2.27
CA ALA A 133 16.55 -6.00 -1.58
C ALA A 133 17.55 -4.95 -2.09
N ALA A 134 17.69 -4.87 -3.41
CA ALA A 134 18.56 -3.90 -4.06
C ALA A 134 18.11 -2.46 -3.76
N PHE A 135 16.81 -2.18 -3.88
CA PHE A 135 16.23 -0.88 -3.55
C PHE A 135 16.43 -0.50 -2.09
N MET A 136 16.31 -1.45 -1.17
CA MET A 136 16.58 -1.24 0.26
C MET A 136 18.07 -0.99 0.55
N GLY A 137 18.97 -1.16 -0.43
CA GLY A 137 20.42 -1.00 -0.26
C GLY A 137 21.07 -2.20 0.42
N ASN A 138 20.35 -3.33 0.52
CA ASN A 138 20.80 -4.47 1.29
C ASN A 138 21.56 -5.47 0.39
N ARG A 139 22.89 -5.39 0.40
CA ARG A 139 23.77 -6.29 -0.37
C ARG A 139 23.65 -7.77 0.05
N SER A 140 23.19 -8.06 1.27
CA SER A 140 23.12 -9.43 1.82
C SER A 140 21.87 -10.23 1.42
N ALA A 141 20.79 -9.57 0.96
CA ALA A 141 19.56 -10.25 0.55
C ALA A 141 19.68 -11.06 -0.76
N ARG A 142 20.85 -10.99 -1.45
CA ARG A 142 21.25 -11.98 -2.47
C ARG A 142 21.36 -13.42 -1.92
N ARG A 143 21.64 -13.60 -0.62
CA ARG A 143 21.83 -14.94 0.01
C ARG A 143 20.56 -15.50 0.69
N GLU A 144 19.64 -14.65 1.16
CA GLU A 144 18.49 -15.08 1.98
C GLU A 144 17.23 -15.47 1.22
N SER A 145 17.13 -15.18 -0.09
CA SER A 145 15.99 -15.57 -0.93
C SER A 145 15.73 -17.09 -0.95
N ARG A 146 16.65 -17.93 -0.46
CA ARG A 146 16.48 -19.39 -0.36
C ARG A 146 15.75 -19.85 0.92
N ARG A 147 15.77 -19.07 2.01
CA ARG A 147 15.20 -19.49 3.32
C ARG A 147 13.70 -19.21 3.43
N SER A 148 13.22 -18.07 2.93
CA SER A 148 11.82 -17.65 3.08
C SER A 148 10.82 -18.53 2.31
N PHE A 149 11.24 -19.13 1.19
CA PHE A 149 10.37 -20.05 0.43
C PHE A 149 10.21 -21.43 1.10
N ARG A 150 11.20 -21.89 1.87
CA ARG A 150 11.10 -23.19 2.56
C ARG A 150 9.98 -23.17 3.60
N LEU A 151 9.78 -22.04 4.27
CA LEU A 151 8.70 -21.86 5.27
C LEU A 151 7.30 -21.69 4.64
N ALA A 152 7.21 -21.13 3.43
CA ALA A 152 5.95 -20.99 2.71
C ALA A 152 5.51 -22.29 2.01
N ALA A 153 6.46 -23.09 1.51
CA ALA A 153 6.20 -24.37 0.88
C ALA A 153 5.91 -25.51 1.87
N LEU A 154 6.38 -25.41 3.12
CA LEU A 154 6.13 -26.39 4.19
C LEU A 154 4.77 -26.19 4.91
N LYS A 155 3.95 -25.20 4.48
CA LYS A 155 2.61 -24.94 5.03
C LYS A 155 1.48 -25.26 4.03
N LYS A 156 1.75 -26.10 3.02
CA LYS A 156 0.72 -26.71 2.18
C LYS A 156 0.61 -28.19 2.49
#